data_AF-A0A8B6Y3H4-F1
#
_entry.id   AF-A0A8B6Y3H4-F1
#
_cell.length_a   1.000
_cell.length_b   1.000
_cell.length_c   1.000
_cell.angle_alpha   90.00
_cell.angle_beta   90.00
_cell.angle_gamma   90.00
#
_symmetry.space_group_name_H-M   'P 1'
#
loop_
_entity.id
_entity.type
_entity.pdbx_description
1 polymer ?
#
loop_
_entity_poly.entity_id
_entity_poly.type
_entity_poly.pdbx_seq_one_letter_code
_entity_poly.pdbx_strand_id
1 'polypeptide(L)'
;MDENGITNVHKPGKIIATKGKRQVSKITSGERDATVTVVCAMSASGVYVSPLFIFPRKRMTDRLAFGAPSESIVRVSSSGWTDSSLFIEWLIHFATVTHASKNNEQLIVLDGYHSHKTLEAINFCRNNGIHLITLSPHCTHKM
;
A
#
# COMPACT_ATOMS: atom_id res chain seq x y z
N MET A 1 10.18 1.25 1.62
CA MET A 1 8.82 0.76 1.33
C MET A 1 7.94 1.24 2.44
N ASP A 2 6.74 1.68 2.10
CA ASP A 2 5.76 2.20 3.05
C ASP A 2 4.35 1.88 2.59
N GLU A 3 3.42 1.77 3.54
CA GLU A 3 2.00 1.59 3.31
C GLU A 3 1.22 2.84 3.65
N ASN A 4 0.38 3.27 2.72
CA ASN A 4 -0.49 4.41 2.95
C ASN A 4 -1.94 4.10 2.61
N GLY A 5 -2.84 4.57 3.46
CA GLY A 5 -4.28 4.50 3.22
C GLY A 5 -4.77 5.67 2.38
N ILE A 6 -5.32 5.39 1.20
CA ILE A 6 -5.95 6.38 0.34
C ILE A 6 -7.46 6.26 0.42
N THR A 7 -8.13 7.35 0.77
CA THR A 7 -9.60 7.40 0.78
C THR A 7 -10.16 7.65 -0.62
N ASN A 8 -11.12 6.84 -1.01
CA ASN A 8 -11.99 7.02 -2.17
C ASN A 8 -13.11 8.05 -1.92
N VAL A 9 -13.25 8.56 -0.69
CA VAL A 9 -14.29 9.53 -0.33
C VAL A 9 -13.75 10.94 -0.58
N HIS A 10 -14.40 11.68 -1.46
CA HIS A 10 -14.07 13.09 -1.67
C HIS A 10 -14.29 13.89 -0.39
N LYS A 11 -13.43 14.88 -0.14
CA LYS A 11 -13.67 15.87 0.91
C LYS A 11 -14.72 16.88 0.38
N PRO A 12 -15.94 16.91 0.94
CA PRO A 12 -16.96 17.85 0.47
C PRO A 12 -16.52 19.28 0.77
N GLY A 13 -16.77 20.19 -0.17
CA GLY A 13 -16.46 21.61 -0.01
C GLY A 13 -17.22 22.26 1.15
N LYS A 14 -16.70 23.40 1.63
CA LYS A 14 -17.42 24.22 2.63
C LYS A 14 -18.66 24.83 1.97
N ILE A 15 -19.79 24.81 2.67
CA ILE A 15 -21.06 25.37 2.21
C ILE A 15 -21.33 26.66 2.98
N ILE A 16 -21.57 27.76 2.25
CA ILE A 16 -22.05 29.01 2.83
C ILE A 16 -23.57 28.95 2.86
N ALA A 17 -24.18 29.15 4.03
CA ALA A 17 -25.63 29.16 4.22
C ALA A 17 -26.05 30.38 5.03
N THR A 18 -27.29 30.82 4.81
CA THR A 18 -27.90 31.93 5.57
C THR A 18 -28.03 31.59 7.05
N LYS A 19 -27.70 32.54 7.92
CA LYS A 19 -27.84 32.41 9.38
C LYS A 19 -29.27 32.01 9.74
N GLY A 20 -29.42 30.93 10.52
CA GLY A 20 -30.72 30.39 10.94
C GLY A 20 -31.24 29.21 10.10
N LYS A 21 -30.57 28.86 8.98
CA LYS A 21 -30.96 27.69 8.18
C LYS A 21 -30.57 26.39 8.88
N ARG A 22 -31.58 25.58 9.24
CA ARG A 22 -31.40 24.33 10.02
C ARG A 22 -30.94 23.14 9.19
N GLN A 23 -31.24 23.11 7.89
CA GLN A 23 -30.85 22.02 7.00
C GLN A 23 -29.85 22.50 5.95
N VAL A 24 -28.62 22.03 6.08
CA VAL A 24 -27.52 22.21 5.12
C VAL A 24 -27.00 20.82 4.80
N SER A 25 -27.24 20.34 3.58
CA SER A 25 -26.85 18.99 3.15
C SER A 25 -25.59 19.04 2.28
N LYS A 26 -24.81 17.96 2.32
CA LYS A 26 -23.64 17.75 1.47
C LYS A 26 -23.74 16.39 0.79
N ILE A 27 -23.41 16.33 -0.50
CA ILE A 27 -23.29 15.05 -1.21
C ILE A 27 -21.91 14.48 -0.91
N THR A 28 -21.86 13.24 -0.44
CA THR A 28 -20.63 12.49 -0.17
C THR A 28 -20.77 11.08 -0.70
N SER A 29 -19.65 10.42 -1.03
CA SER A 29 -19.68 9.00 -1.41
C SER A 29 -20.31 8.14 -0.30
N GLY A 30 -21.04 7.11 -0.72
CA GLY A 30 -21.59 6.07 0.16
C GLY A 30 -20.55 5.06 0.62
N GLU A 31 -19.36 5.03 0.02
CA GLU A 31 -18.21 4.22 0.43
C GLU A 31 -17.50 4.82 1.67
N ARG A 32 -18.25 5.43 2.60
CA ARG A 32 -17.71 5.98 3.85
C ARG A 32 -16.87 4.90 4.55
N ASP A 33 -15.69 5.30 5.00
CA ASP A 33 -14.74 4.49 5.77
C ASP A 33 -14.02 3.35 5.01
N ALA A 34 -14.20 3.24 3.68
CA ALA A 34 -13.48 2.27 2.86
C ALA A 34 -12.15 2.84 2.33
N THR A 35 -11.08 2.73 3.11
CA THR A 35 -9.74 3.14 2.67
C THR A 35 -9.07 2.05 1.85
N VAL A 36 -8.51 2.40 0.70
CA VAL A 36 -7.65 1.51 -0.11
C VAL A 36 -6.23 1.62 0.43
N THR A 37 -5.63 0.50 0.81
CA THR A 37 -4.21 0.50 1.20
C THR A 37 -3.36 0.41 -0.05
N VAL A 38 -2.34 1.25 -0.14
CA VAL A 38 -1.36 1.23 -1.23
C VAL A 38 0.02 0.98 -0.65
N VAL A 39 0.70 -0.02 -1.19
CA VAL A 39 2.08 -0.35 -0.84
C VAL A 39 2.98 0.18 -1.93
N CYS A 40 3.91 1.06 -1.56
CA CYS A 40 4.83 1.72 -2.48
C CYS A 40 6.28 1.53 -2.06
N ALA A 41 7.18 1.48 -3.04
CA ALA A 41 8.62 1.55 -2.81
C ALA A 41 9.30 2.37 -3.90
N MET A 42 10.31 3.14 -3.51
CA MET A 42 11.14 3.93 -4.41
C MET A 42 12.61 3.78 -4.04
N SER A 43 13.48 3.81 -5.04
CA SER A 43 14.92 3.85 -4.88
C SER A 43 15.40 5.29 -4.63
N ALA A 44 16.62 5.44 -4.14
CA ALA A 44 17.28 6.74 -4.03
C ALA A 44 17.51 7.43 -5.39
N SER A 45 17.51 6.68 -6.49
CA SER A 45 17.60 7.22 -7.85
C SER A 45 16.25 7.72 -8.40
N GLY A 46 15.17 7.61 -7.63
CA GLY A 46 13.83 8.03 -8.04
C GLY A 46 13.07 7.02 -8.90
N VAL A 47 13.58 5.79 -9.03
CA VAL A 47 12.88 4.68 -9.70
C VAL A 47 11.91 4.07 -8.70
N TYR A 48 10.64 3.94 -9.08
CA TYR A 48 9.63 3.33 -8.23
C TYR A 48 9.33 1.90 -8.68
N VAL A 49 9.01 1.05 -7.70
CA VAL A 49 8.38 -0.25 -7.95
C VAL A 49 6.89 -0.03 -8.12
N SER A 50 6.28 -0.68 -9.11
CA SER A 50 4.84 -0.55 -9.33
C SER A 50 4.07 -0.89 -8.06
N PRO A 51 3.03 -0.10 -7.72
CA PRO A 51 2.37 -0.21 -6.43
C PRO A 51 1.50 -1.47 -6.33
N LEU A 52 1.31 -1.95 -5.10
CA LEU A 52 0.27 -2.92 -4.76
C LEU A 52 -0.91 -2.19 -4.14
N PHE A 53 -2.10 -2.32 -4.73
CA PHE A 53 -3.36 -1.82 -4.21
C PHE A 53 -4.14 -2.93 -3.50
N ILE A 54 -4.63 -2.64 -2.30
CA ILE A 54 -5.42 -3.57 -1.49
C ILE A 54 -6.77 -2.90 -1.19
N PHE A 55 -7.82 -3.39 -1.85
CA PHE A 55 -9.17 -2.87 -1.68
C PHE A 55 -9.90 -3.60 -0.54
N PRO A 56 -10.67 -2.88 0.32
CA PRO A 56 -11.48 -3.48 1.39
C PRO A 56 -12.73 -4.19 0.83
N ARG A 57 -12.52 -5.36 0.21
CA ARG A 57 -13.56 -6.15 -0.49
C ARG A 57 -13.35 -7.64 -0.28
N LYS A 58 -14.43 -8.42 -0.39
CA LYS A 58 -14.38 -9.89 -0.38
C LYS A 58 -14.26 -10.52 -1.77
N ARG A 59 -14.56 -9.77 -2.83
CA ARG A 59 -14.59 -10.26 -4.22
C ARG A 59 -13.73 -9.37 -5.09
N MET A 60 -12.87 -10.01 -5.88
CA MET A 60 -12.05 -9.36 -6.90
C MET A 60 -12.91 -9.03 -8.12
N THR A 61 -12.61 -7.92 -8.79
CA THR A 61 -13.16 -7.59 -10.10
C THR A 61 -12.13 -6.79 -10.90
N ASP A 62 -12.02 -7.06 -12.20
CA ASP A 62 -11.02 -6.45 -13.09
C ASP A 62 -11.15 -4.92 -13.14
N ARG A 63 -12.34 -4.39 -12.86
CA ARG A 63 -12.60 -2.95 -12.78
C ARG A 63 -11.77 -2.24 -11.71
N LEU A 64 -11.29 -2.95 -10.68
CA LEU A 64 -10.44 -2.35 -9.64
C LEU A 64 -9.07 -1.95 -10.16
N ALA A 65 -8.61 -2.54 -11.27
CA ALA A 65 -7.34 -2.19 -11.91
C ALA A 65 -7.50 -1.08 -12.96
N PHE A 66 -8.72 -0.58 -13.22
CA PHE A 66 -8.94 0.46 -14.21
C PHE A 66 -8.20 1.74 -13.80
N GLY A 67 -7.27 2.20 -14.66
CA GLY A 67 -6.48 3.40 -14.42
C GLY A 67 -5.36 3.24 -13.40
N ALA A 68 -5.10 2.02 -12.92
CA ALA A 68 -3.90 1.74 -12.13
C ALA A 68 -2.64 1.94 -13.00
N PRO A 69 -1.51 2.40 -12.42
CA PRO A 69 -0.24 2.44 -13.12
C PRO A 69 0.12 1.08 -13.72
N SER A 70 0.85 1.08 -14.85
CA SER A 70 1.30 -0.16 -15.48
C SER A 70 2.07 -1.05 -14.50
N GLU A 71 1.90 -2.36 -14.63
CA GLU A 71 2.48 -3.39 -13.76
C GLU A 71 2.05 -3.33 -12.28
N SER A 72 1.07 -2.49 -11.92
CA SER A 72 0.54 -2.49 -10.55
C SER A 72 -0.17 -3.80 -10.23
N ILE A 73 -0.02 -4.26 -9.00
CA ILE A 73 -0.78 -5.40 -8.50
C ILE A 73 -2.03 -4.89 -7.82
N VAL A 74 -3.17 -5.53 -8.08
CA VAL A 74 -4.43 -5.23 -7.39
C VAL A 74 -4.91 -6.49 -6.67
N ARG A 75 -5.18 -6.33 -5.37
CA ARG A 75 -5.71 -7.36 -4.48
C ARG A 75 -6.87 -6.83 -3.67
N VAL A 76 -7.60 -7.76 -3.07
CA VAL A 76 -8.72 -7.48 -2.18
C VAL A 76 -8.47 -8.16 -0.84
N SER A 77 -8.82 -7.47 0.23
CA SER A 77 -8.81 -7.98 1.60
C SER A 77 -10.13 -7.61 2.25
N SER A 78 -10.69 -8.49 3.08
CA SER A 78 -11.94 -8.17 3.79
C SER A 78 -11.80 -6.96 4.73
N SER A 79 -10.59 -6.70 5.23
CA SER A 79 -10.28 -5.57 6.11
C SER A 79 -9.70 -4.37 5.36
N GLY A 80 -9.20 -4.57 4.13
CA GLY A 80 -8.47 -3.58 3.35
C GLY A 80 -7.03 -3.36 3.79
N TRP A 81 -6.58 -4.04 4.85
CA TRP A 81 -5.21 -3.98 5.34
C TRP A 81 -4.34 -5.05 4.67
N THR A 82 -3.03 -4.84 4.68
CA THR A 82 -2.05 -5.85 4.31
C THR A 82 -2.02 -6.98 5.33
N ASP A 83 -1.57 -8.15 4.90
CA ASP A 83 -1.28 -9.30 5.76
C ASP A 83 0.02 -9.97 5.28
N SER A 84 0.44 -11.01 5.98
CA SER A 84 1.67 -11.72 5.65
C SER A 84 1.67 -12.32 4.24
N SER A 85 0.52 -12.80 3.74
CA SER A 85 0.42 -13.38 2.40
C SER A 85 0.52 -12.33 1.31
N LEU A 86 -0.17 -11.20 1.48
CA LEU A 86 -0.09 -10.05 0.59
C LEU A 86 1.32 -9.45 0.58
N PHE A 87 2.01 -9.47 1.72
CA PHE A 87 3.41 -9.04 1.81
C PHE A 87 4.36 -9.97 1.03
N ILE A 88 4.16 -11.29 1.07
CA ILE A 88 4.94 -12.23 0.23
C ILE A 88 4.67 -11.98 -1.25
N GLU A 89 3.42 -11.78 -1.65
CA GLU A 89 3.08 -11.43 -3.04
C GLU A 89 3.78 -10.14 -3.48
N TRP A 90 3.83 -9.14 -2.60
CA TRP A 90 4.57 -7.91 -2.84
C TRP A 90 6.08 -8.14 -2.96
N LEU A 91 6.69 -9.00 -2.13
CA LEU A 91 8.12 -9.33 -2.23
C LEU A 91 8.46 -10.04 -3.55
N ILE A 92 7.59 -10.94 -4.03
CA ILE A 92 7.74 -11.59 -5.33
C ILE A 92 7.70 -10.54 -6.46
N HIS A 93 6.76 -9.61 -6.37
CA HIS A 93 6.66 -8.50 -7.32
C HIS A 93 7.91 -7.62 -7.29
N PHE A 94 8.37 -7.24 -6.10
CA PHE A 94 9.57 -6.45 -5.90
C PHE A 94 10.79 -7.13 -6.54
N ALA A 95 11.00 -8.43 -6.27
CA ALA A 95 12.10 -9.19 -6.84
C ALA A 95 12.03 -9.25 -8.38
N THR A 96 10.82 -9.37 -8.92
CA THR A 96 10.57 -9.40 -10.37
C THR A 96 10.91 -8.07 -11.03
N VAL A 97 10.44 -6.95 -10.45
CA VAL A 97 10.64 -5.60 -11.01
C VAL A 97 12.09 -5.15 -10.87
N THR A 98 12.74 -5.47 -9.76
CA THR A 98 14.14 -5.06 -9.49
C THR A 98 15.17 -6.04 -10.05
N HIS A 99 14.72 -7.20 -10.54
CA HIS A 99 15.58 -8.33 -10.89
C HIS A 99 16.51 -8.73 -9.74
N ALA A 100 15.99 -8.71 -8.50
CA ALA A 100 16.75 -9.06 -7.31
C ALA A 100 17.30 -10.48 -7.41
N SER A 101 18.57 -10.66 -7.10
CA SER A 101 19.21 -11.97 -7.02
C SER A 101 20.44 -11.91 -6.12
N LYS A 102 21.06 -13.06 -5.83
CA LYS A 102 22.33 -13.10 -5.10
C LYS A 102 23.49 -12.38 -5.79
N ASN A 103 23.38 -12.14 -7.10
CA ASN A 103 24.36 -11.38 -7.87
C ASN A 103 23.92 -9.92 -8.12
N ASN A 104 22.69 -9.57 -7.77
CA ASN A 104 22.11 -8.24 -7.90
C ASN A 104 21.31 -7.94 -6.63
N GLU A 105 22.05 -7.73 -5.54
CA GLU A 105 21.45 -7.59 -4.21
C GLU A 105 20.64 -6.30 -4.11
N GLN A 106 19.49 -6.38 -3.43
CA GLN A 106 18.60 -5.25 -3.22
C GLN A 106 18.40 -5.01 -1.73
N LEU A 107 18.26 -3.74 -1.35
CA LEU A 107 17.98 -3.35 0.02
C LEU A 107 16.55 -2.79 0.12
N ILE A 108 15.76 -3.35 1.03
CA ILE A 108 14.46 -2.82 1.40
C ILE A 108 14.57 -2.23 2.81
N VAL A 109 14.28 -0.95 2.94
CA VAL A 109 14.07 -0.27 4.23
C VAL A 109 12.57 -0.12 4.43
N LEU A 110 12.06 -0.56 5.57
CA LEU A 110 10.64 -0.52 5.90
C LEU A 110 10.40 -0.37 7.41
N ASP A 111 9.15 -0.22 7.81
CA ASP A 111 8.78 -0.10 9.22
C ASP A 111 8.86 -1.46 9.97
N GLY A 112 8.67 -1.41 11.29
CA GLY A 112 8.77 -2.59 12.14
C GLY A 112 7.52 -3.46 12.22
N TYR A 113 6.53 -3.30 11.32
CA TYR A 113 5.23 -3.95 11.45
C TYR A 113 5.29 -5.49 11.40
N HIS A 114 4.32 -6.15 12.04
CA HIS A 114 4.41 -7.59 12.34
C HIS A 114 4.34 -8.49 11.09
N SER A 115 3.54 -8.12 10.08
CA SER A 115 3.44 -8.88 8.83
C SER A 115 4.78 -8.96 8.08
N HIS A 116 5.69 -8.00 8.32
CA HIS A 116 7.00 -7.95 7.67
C HIS A 116 8.01 -8.95 8.23
N LYS A 117 7.71 -9.57 9.37
CA LYS A 117 8.67 -10.36 10.17
C LYS A 117 8.33 -11.86 10.19
N THR A 118 7.66 -12.36 9.17
CA THR A 118 7.40 -13.80 9.06
C THR A 118 8.66 -14.55 8.62
N LEU A 119 8.79 -15.80 9.08
CA LEU A 119 9.90 -16.67 8.68
C LEU A 119 9.93 -16.88 7.15
N GLU A 120 8.75 -16.97 6.55
CA GLU A 120 8.58 -17.09 5.10
C GLU A 120 9.16 -15.88 4.37
N ALA A 121 8.83 -14.65 4.79
CA ALA A 121 9.33 -13.43 4.17
C ALA A 121 10.85 -13.31 4.31
N ILE A 122 11.39 -13.62 5.49
CA ILE A 122 12.82 -13.60 5.75
C ILE A 122 13.56 -14.61 4.86
N ASN A 123 13.04 -15.84 4.75
CA ASN A 123 13.64 -16.87 3.91
C ASN A 123 13.55 -16.52 2.44
N PHE A 124 12.41 -15.99 1.98
CA PHE A 124 12.26 -15.50 0.61
C PHE A 124 13.31 -14.44 0.28
N CYS A 125 13.47 -13.44 1.15
CA CYS A 125 14.43 -12.36 0.94
C CYS A 125 15.87 -12.89 0.89
N ARG A 126 16.26 -13.73 1.85
CA ARG A 126 17.59 -14.34 1.89
C ARG A 126 17.90 -15.15 0.63
N ASN A 127 16.92 -15.89 0.11
CA ASN A 127 17.11 -16.73 -1.07
C ASN A 127 17.24 -15.90 -2.36
N ASN A 128 16.64 -14.71 -2.42
CA ASN A 128 16.60 -13.83 -3.58
C ASN A 128 17.60 -12.66 -3.52
N GLY A 129 18.54 -12.64 -2.56
CA GLY A 129 19.51 -11.55 -2.43
C GLY A 129 18.88 -10.22 -2.00
N ILE A 130 17.80 -10.28 -1.21
CA ILE A 130 17.12 -9.11 -0.67
C ILE A 130 17.50 -8.95 0.80
N HIS A 131 18.06 -7.80 1.14
CA HIS A 131 18.35 -7.39 2.50
C HIS A 131 17.17 -6.59 3.06
N LEU A 132 16.68 -6.97 4.23
CA LEU A 132 15.59 -6.29 4.93
C LEU A 132 16.15 -5.50 6.11
N ILE A 133 15.97 -4.18 6.13
CA ILE A 133 16.24 -3.32 7.27
C ILE A 133 14.91 -2.79 7.81
N THR A 134 14.65 -3.05 9.09
CA THR A 134 13.48 -2.51 9.79
C THR A 134 13.89 -1.32 10.64
N LEU A 135 13.13 -0.23 10.54
CA LEU A 135 13.31 0.93 11.40
C LEU A 135 12.79 0.64 12.82
N SER A 136 13.39 1.27 13.83
CA SER A 136 12.88 1.20 15.19
C SER A 136 11.47 1.82 15.26
N PRO A 137 10.63 1.38 16.22
CA PRO A 137 9.28 1.92 16.38
C PRO A 137 9.26 3.46 16.45
N HIS A 138 8.18 4.07 15.93
CA HIS A 138 7.92 5.52 15.97
C HIS A 138 8.98 6.42 15.28
N CYS A 139 9.71 5.88 14.29
CA CYS A 139 10.73 6.62 13.54
C CYS A 139 10.24 7.24 12.22
N THR A 140 8.93 7.44 12.04
CA THR A 140 8.38 8.11 10.84
C THR A 140 8.99 9.48 10.58
N HIS A 141 9.42 10.18 11.64
CA HIS A 141 10.08 11.49 11.56
C HIS A 141 11.56 11.45 11.14
N LYS A 142 12.16 10.26 10.99
CA LYS A 142 13.57 10.07 10.61
C LYS A 142 13.75 9.58 9.17
N MET A 143 12.66 9.54 8.41
CA MET A 143 12.60 9.10 7.02
C MET A 143 12.44 10.29 6.07
#